data_AF-A0AAD5MLK2-F1
#
_entry.id   AF-A0AAD5MLK2-F1
#
_cell.length_a   1.000
_cell.length_b   1.000
_cell.length_c   1.000
_cell.angle_alpha   90.00
_cell.angle_beta   90.00
_cell.angle_gamma   90.00
#
_symmetry.space_group_name_H-M   'P 1'
#
loop_
_entity.id
_entity.type
_entity.pdbx_description
1 polymer ?
#
loop_
_entity_poly.entity_id
_entity_poly.type
_entity_poly.pdbx_seq_one_letter_code
_entity_poly.pdbx_strand_id
1 'polypeptide(L)'
;MVQGESRRFVIIGSGPTAIGTAYRLHELIEQAHLPRSTEVIVFEKEVSVGGLARSVTDRRGFTWDLGVHVTGCSRYQKFTSVLDQAVKNWNNVPRCVKAYMRHVINDDKNIEANYVPYPVQDSIPYFPTEVKKNCLEEICSATKSAETAINFDDFTLNTFGPTLQAIFIRPYNEKVWTVPLSEMNSIWVKNRIPRTNIGDLTRRLPTESRRAGGRREQKISVDV
;
A
#
# COMPACT_ATOMS: atom_id res chain seq x y z
N MET A 1 40.72 26.05 16.47
CA MET A 1 39.89 24.86 16.22
C MET A 1 38.77 24.87 17.26
N VAL A 2 37.52 25.11 16.85
CA VAL A 2 36.39 25.06 17.78
C VAL A 2 36.19 23.59 18.15
N GLN A 3 36.60 23.22 19.37
CA GLN A 3 36.23 21.94 19.96
C GLN A 3 34.71 21.94 20.10
N GLY A 4 34.01 21.36 19.13
CA GLY A 4 32.56 21.19 19.23
C GLY A 4 32.25 20.37 20.47
N GLU A 5 31.35 20.86 21.32
CA GLU A 5 30.92 20.18 22.53
C GLU A 5 30.51 18.73 22.22
N SER A 6 30.97 17.81 23.08
CA SER A 6 30.61 16.40 22.98
C SER A 6 29.10 16.25 23.10
N ARG A 7 28.46 15.64 22.10
CA ARG A 7 27.01 15.43 22.08
C ARG A 7 26.68 13.98 22.41
N ARG A 8 25.57 13.78 23.12
CA ARG A 8 25.00 12.44 23.37
C ARG A 8 23.60 12.36 22.79
N PHE A 9 23.38 11.39 21.92
CA PHE A 9 22.07 11.06 21.37
C PHE A 9 21.58 9.76 21.99
N VAL A 10 20.36 9.79 22.51
CA VAL A 10 19.66 8.60 23.03
C VAL A 10 18.50 8.29 22.10
N ILE A 11 18.48 7.08 21.56
CA ILE A 11 17.44 6.55 20.68
C ILE A 11 16.72 5.45 21.43
N ILE A 12 15.38 5.50 21.45
CA ILE A 12 14.54 4.48 22.09
C ILE A 12 13.81 3.70 21.00
N GLY A 13 14.00 2.39 21.00
CA GLY A 13 13.57 1.43 19.98
C GLY A 13 14.65 1.13 18.94
N SER A 14 14.44 0.04 18.20
CA SER A 14 15.33 -0.45 17.13
C SER A 14 14.57 -0.77 15.83
N GLY A 15 13.39 -0.17 15.65
CA GLY A 15 12.66 -0.25 14.38
C GLY A 15 13.33 0.53 13.24
N PRO A 16 12.76 0.50 12.02
CA PRO A 16 13.34 1.18 10.85
C PRO A 16 13.63 2.67 11.07
N THR A 17 12.78 3.38 11.82
CA THR A 17 13.02 4.78 12.19
C THR A 17 14.29 4.96 13.00
N ALA A 18 14.46 4.16 14.07
CA ALA A 18 15.61 4.25 14.96
C ALA A 18 16.91 3.87 14.24
N ILE A 19 16.88 2.80 13.44
CA ILE A 19 18.02 2.39 12.61
C ILE A 19 18.37 3.48 11.60
N GLY A 20 17.38 4.11 10.96
CA GLY A 20 17.61 5.24 10.06
C GLY A 20 18.25 6.45 10.75
N THR A 21 17.79 6.77 11.97
CA THR A 21 18.39 7.83 12.79
C THR A 21 19.83 7.51 13.17
N ALA A 22 20.09 6.30 13.69
CA ALA A 22 21.42 5.85 14.07
C ALA A 22 22.38 5.85 12.86
N TYR A 23 21.92 5.35 11.71
CA TYR A 23 22.68 5.37 10.46
C TYR A 23 23.05 6.79 10.04
N ARG A 24 22.10 7.73 10.08
CA ARG A 24 22.39 9.13 9.72
C ARG A 24 23.35 9.81 10.69
N LEU A 25 23.23 9.54 11.99
CA LEU A 25 24.16 10.08 12.98
C LEU A 25 25.58 9.52 12.74
N HIS A 26 25.69 8.22 12.44
CA HIS A 26 26.97 7.61 12.09
C HIS A 26 27.61 8.28 10.87
N GLU A 27 26.86 8.47 9.78
CA GLU A 27 27.39 9.18 8.60
C GLU A 27 27.86 10.60 8.93
N LEU A 28 27.12 11.34 9.75
CA LEU A 28 27.49 12.71 10.11
C LEU A 28 28.78 12.75 10.94
N ILE A 29 29.01 11.74 11.78
CA ILE A 29 30.26 11.58 12.54
C ILE A 29 31.42 11.27 11.58
N GLU A 30 31.24 10.30 10.67
CA GLU A 30 32.26 9.91 9.68
C GLU A 30 32.62 11.06 8.73
N GLN A 31 31.62 11.87 8.35
CA GLN A 31 31.79 13.05 7.50
C GLN A 31 32.27 14.29 8.27
N ALA A 32 32.65 14.14 9.55
CA ALA A 32 33.12 15.22 10.42
C ALA A 32 32.13 16.40 10.59
N HIS A 33 30.84 16.19 10.32
CA HIS A 33 29.77 17.15 10.64
C HIS A 33 29.37 17.08 12.12
N LEU A 34 29.63 15.95 12.78
CA LEU A 34 29.55 15.78 14.23
C LEU A 34 30.92 15.38 14.79
N PRO A 35 31.28 15.80 16.01
CA PRO A 35 32.54 15.37 16.63
C PRO A 35 32.65 13.85 16.75
N ARG A 36 33.85 13.28 16.60
CA ARG A 36 34.09 11.85 16.87
C ARG A 36 33.81 11.42 18.31
N SER A 37 33.78 12.37 19.24
CA SER A 37 33.36 12.14 20.62
C SER A 37 31.83 12.05 20.79
N THR A 38 31.06 12.21 19.71
CA THR A 38 29.61 12.07 19.76
C THR A 38 29.23 10.64 20.13
N GLU A 39 28.43 10.51 21.19
CA GLU A 39 27.94 9.22 21.66
C GLU A 39 26.52 8.99 21.15
N VAL A 40 26.28 7.80 20.60
CA VAL A 40 24.94 7.38 20.15
C VAL A 40 24.59 6.09 20.88
N ILE A 41 23.53 6.16 21.70
CA ILE A 41 23.05 5.02 22.50
C ILE A 41 21.66 4.65 22.01
N VAL A 42 21.45 3.36 21.74
CA VAL A 42 20.15 2.81 21.35
C VAL A 42 19.65 1.87 22.44
N PHE A 43 18.45 2.12 22.96
CA PHE A 43 17.77 1.23 23.91
C PHE A 43 16.64 0.50 23.21
N GLU A 44 16.68 -0.83 23.18
CA GLU A 44 15.60 -1.68 22.71
C GLU A 44 15.13 -2.57 23.86
N LYS A 45 13.81 -2.70 24.02
CA LYS A 45 13.21 -3.56 25.03
C LYS A 45 13.18 -5.02 24.57
N GLU A 46 12.96 -5.24 23.28
CA GLU A 46 12.90 -6.56 22.66
C GLU A 46 14.29 -7.21 22.53
N VAL A 47 14.33 -8.54 22.49
CA VAL A 47 15.59 -9.29 22.33
C VAL A 47 16.18 -9.16 20.92
N SER A 48 15.36 -8.82 19.94
CA SER A 48 15.71 -8.75 18.52
C SER A 48 15.47 -7.35 17.96
N VAL A 49 16.38 -6.87 17.11
CA VAL A 49 16.22 -5.60 16.39
C VAL A 49 15.16 -5.68 15.28
N GLY A 50 14.62 -4.53 14.88
CA GLY A 50 13.75 -4.39 13.70
C GLY A 50 12.30 -3.99 14.00
N GLY A 51 11.86 -4.03 15.26
CA GLY A 51 10.51 -3.64 15.65
C GLY A 51 9.43 -4.42 14.88
N LEU A 52 8.47 -3.72 14.26
CA LEU A 52 7.43 -4.35 13.42
C LEU A 52 7.96 -4.91 12.09
N ALA A 53 9.16 -4.52 11.66
CA ALA A 53 9.79 -5.03 10.44
C ALA A 53 10.69 -6.24 10.69
N ARG A 54 10.53 -6.93 11.83
CA ARG A 54 11.28 -8.15 12.15
C ARG A 54 10.59 -9.40 11.62
N SER A 55 11.40 -10.44 11.45
CA SER A 55 10.95 -11.80 11.17
C SER A 55 11.23 -12.73 12.35
N VAL A 56 10.42 -13.77 12.49
CA VAL A 56 10.55 -14.83 13.51
C VAL A 56 10.48 -16.17 12.82
N THR A 57 11.47 -17.04 13.06
CA THR A 57 11.44 -18.42 12.59
C THR A 57 10.93 -19.34 13.69
N ASP A 58 9.89 -20.11 13.39
CA ASP A 58 9.32 -21.05 14.34
C ASP A 58 10.15 -22.33 14.48
N ARG A 59 9.80 -23.16 15.48
CA ARG A 59 10.47 -24.44 15.75
C ARG A 59 10.42 -25.46 14.61
N ARG A 60 9.57 -25.24 13.60
CA ARG A 60 9.40 -26.10 12.42
C ARG A 60 10.15 -25.53 11.20
N GLY A 61 10.84 -24.41 11.35
CA GLY A 61 11.63 -23.78 10.30
C GLY A 61 10.86 -22.84 9.38
N PHE A 62 9.60 -22.48 9.72
CA PHE A 62 8.86 -21.47 8.95
C PHE A 62 9.20 -20.08 9.45
N THR A 63 9.51 -19.17 8.53
CA THR A 63 9.78 -17.76 8.83
C THR A 63 8.53 -16.92 8.62
N TRP A 64 8.21 -16.13 9.64
CA TRP A 64 7.03 -15.28 9.73
C TRP A 64 7.44 -13.83 9.92
N ASP A 65 6.82 -12.93 9.18
CA ASP A 65 6.88 -11.50 9.45
C ASP A 65 5.69 -11.07 10.32
N LEU A 66 5.81 -9.89 10.94
CA LEU A 66 4.70 -9.25 11.65
C LEU A 66 3.79 -8.49 10.69
N GLY A 67 3.22 -9.20 9.71
CA GLY A 67 2.46 -8.66 8.59
C GLY A 67 3.13 -8.95 7.25
N VAL A 68 2.64 -8.33 6.18
CA VAL A 68 3.22 -8.50 4.83
C VAL A 68 4.15 -7.33 4.54
N HIS A 69 5.46 -7.58 4.53
CA HIS A 69 6.46 -6.59 4.14
C HIS A 69 6.97 -6.88 2.73
N VAL A 70 6.93 -5.85 1.88
CA VAL A 70 7.55 -5.88 0.55
C VAL A 70 8.27 -4.55 0.38
N THR A 71 9.57 -4.61 0.09
CA THR A 71 10.36 -3.43 -0.25
C THR A 71 10.50 -3.36 -1.76
N GLY A 72 10.13 -2.23 -2.34
CA GLY A 72 10.32 -1.96 -3.76
C GLY A 72 11.16 -0.72 -3.98
N CYS A 73 11.12 -0.19 -5.21
CA CYS A 73 11.70 1.10 -5.52
C CYS A 73 11.11 2.18 -4.59
N SER A 74 11.97 2.79 -3.78
CA SER A 74 11.59 3.93 -2.94
C SER A 74 11.88 5.23 -3.69
N ARG A 75 11.03 6.25 -3.49
CA ARG A 75 11.34 7.63 -3.92
C ARG A 75 12.59 8.19 -3.23
N TYR A 76 12.99 7.59 -2.11
CA TYR A 76 14.20 7.95 -1.38
C TYR A 76 15.32 7.01 -1.79
N GLN A 77 16.13 7.40 -2.79
CA GLN A 77 17.25 6.59 -3.27
C GLN A 77 18.18 6.14 -2.14
N LYS A 78 18.43 7.02 -1.17
CA LYS A 78 19.23 6.70 0.01
C LYS A 78 18.69 5.51 0.80
N PHE A 79 17.38 5.37 0.95
CA PHE A 79 16.78 4.21 1.63
C PHE A 79 17.10 2.92 0.88
N THR A 80 16.90 2.91 -0.44
CA THR A 80 17.22 1.76 -1.30
C THR A 80 18.70 1.40 -1.20
N SER A 81 19.60 2.40 -1.32
CA SER A 81 21.04 2.16 -1.24
C SER A 81 21.49 1.59 0.10
N VAL A 82 20.89 2.02 1.22
CA VAL A 82 21.18 1.47 2.55
C VAL A 82 20.73 0.01 2.64
N LEU A 83 19.55 -0.31 2.13
CA LEU A 83 19.06 -1.70 2.09
C LEU A 83 19.94 -2.60 1.21
N ASP A 84 20.36 -2.13 0.04
CA ASP A 84 21.23 -2.89 -0.88
C ASP A 84 22.65 -3.09 -0.33
N GLN A 85 23.13 -2.16 0.50
CA GLN A 85 24.39 -2.34 1.22
C GLN A 85 24.27 -3.40 2.33
N ALA A 86 23.12 -3.43 3.03
CA ALA A 86 22.88 -4.38 4.11
C ALA A 86 22.54 -5.79 3.60
N VAL A 87 21.84 -5.90 2.48
CA VAL A 87 21.37 -7.16 1.88
C VAL A 87 21.82 -7.24 0.43
N LYS A 88 22.68 -8.22 0.13
CA LYS A 88 23.29 -8.36 -1.20
C LYS A 88 22.38 -9.04 -2.23
N ASN A 89 21.46 -9.88 -1.78
CA ASN A 89 20.64 -10.73 -2.65
C ASN A 89 19.16 -10.42 -2.44
N TRP A 90 18.50 -9.95 -3.50
CA TRP A 90 17.08 -9.64 -3.51
C TRP A 90 16.32 -10.51 -4.51
N ASN A 91 15.13 -10.95 -4.10
CA ASN A 91 14.17 -11.58 -5.00
C ASN A 91 13.25 -10.51 -5.59
N ASN A 92 13.32 -10.32 -6.92
CA ASN A 92 12.44 -9.40 -7.62
C ASN A 92 11.19 -10.14 -8.10
N VAL A 93 10.04 -9.80 -7.54
CA VAL A 93 8.75 -10.42 -7.87
C VAL A 93 7.79 -9.39 -8.48
N PRO A 94 7.14 -9.70 -9.62
CA PRO A 94 6.09 -8.84 -10.13
C PRO A 94 4.91 -8.84 -9.16
N ARG A 95 4.39 -7.66 -8.84
CA ARG A 95 3.23 -7.52 -7.97
C ARG A 95 2.00 -8.11 -8.66
N CYS A 96 1.48 -9.21 -8.12
CA CYS A 96 0.22 -9.82 -8.54
C CYS A 96 -0.74 -9.84 -7.36
N VAL A 97 -1.65 -8.87 -7.30
CA VAL A 97 -2.63 -8.75 -6.21
C VAL A 97 -4.03 -8.83 -6.82
N LYS A 98 -4.85 -9.73 -6.27
CA LYS A 98 -6.25 -9.90 -6.65
C LYS A 98 -7.14 -9.81 -5.41
N ALA A 99 -8.33 -9.24 -5.57
CA ALA A 99 -9.38 -9.28 -4.56
C ALA A 99 -10.34 -10.42 -4.86
N TYR A 100 -10.69 -11.19 -3.83
CA TYR A 100 -11.71 -12.23 -3.94
C TYR A 100 -13.11 -11.61 -3.76
N MET A 101 -13.88 -11.54 -4.84
CA MET A 101 -15.16 -10.85 -4.96
C MET A 101 -16.32 -11.83 -5.24
N ARG A 102 -16.27 -13.04 -4.65
CA ARG A 102 -17.32 -14.07 -4.85
C ARG A 102 -18.71 -13.57 -4.47
N HIS A 103 -18.84 -12.75 -3.44
CA HIS A 103 -20.13 -12.19 -3.01
C HIS A 103 -20.76 -11.26 -4.06
N VAL A 104 -19.99 -10.81 -5.05
CA VAL A 104 -20.48 -9.98 -6.17
C VAL A 104 -20.60 -10.81 -7.45
N ILE A 105 -19.56 -11.59 -7.80
CA ILE A 105 -19.48 -12.31 -9.08
C ILE A 105 -20.25 -13.63 -9.05
N ASN A 106 -20.14 -14.35 -7.93
CA ASN A 106 -20.83 -15.60 -7.62
C ASN A 106 -20.75 -16.68 -8.72
N ASP A 107 -19.54 -16.94 -9.24
CA ASP A 107 -19.30 -18.01 -10.20
C ASP A 107 -18.79 -19.28 -9.50
N ASP A 108 -19.69 -20.21 -9.20
CA ASP A 108 -19.37 -21.48 -8.56
C ASP A 108 -18.67 -22.47 -9.49
N LYS A 109 -18.80 -22.29 -10.81
CA LYS A 109 -18.22 -23.18 -11.82
C LYS A 109 -16.77 -22.82 -12.12
N ASN A 110 -16.42 -21.53 -12.01
CA ASN A 110 -15.08 -21.02 -12.22
C ASN A 110 -14.65 -20.15 -11.04
N ILE A 111 -14.00 -20.77 -10.05
CA ILE A 111 -13.53 -20.08 -8.84
C ILE A 111 -12.61 -18.89 -9.18
N GLU A 112 -11.76 -19.03 -10.21
CA GLU A 112 -10.85 -17.97 -10.66
C GLU A 112 -11.58 -16.72 -11.17
N ALA A 113 -12.80 -16.86 -11.73
CA ALA A 113 -13.59 -15.72 -12.16
C ALA A 113 -14.03 -14.83 -11.00
N ASN A 114 -14.07 -15.35 -9.76
CA ASN A 114 -14.38 -14.57 -8.57
C ASN A 114 -13.21 -13.68 -8.12
N TYR A 115 -12.02 -13.80 -8.72
CA TYR A 115 -10.89 -12.93 -8.41
C TYR A 115 -10.80 -11.78 -9.42
N VAL A 116 -10.73 -10.55 -8.91
CA VAL A 116 -10.51 -9.36 -9.74
C VAL A 116 -9.14 -8.74 -9.47
N PRO A 117 -8.45 -8.21 -10.49
CA PRO A 117 -7.19 -7.49 -10.28
C PRO A 117 -7.36 -6.31 -9.31
N TYR A 118 -6.35 -6.09 -8.46
CA TYR A 118 -6.24 -4.85 -7.69
C TYR A 118 -5.64 -3.75 -8.59
N PRO A 119 -6.12 -2.50 -8.52
CA PRO A 119 -7.18 -2.00 -7.63
C PRO A 119 -8.59 -2.44 -8.05
N VAL A 120 -9.48 -2.69 -7.08
CA VAL A 120 -10.82 -3.24 -7.35
C VAL A 120 -11.71 -2.25 -8.11
N GLN A 121 -11.55 -0.95 -7.84
CA GLN A 121 -12.23 0.12 -8.54
C GLN A 121 -11.90 0.18 -10.04
N ASP A 122 -10.75 -0.37 -10.45
CA ASP A 122 -10.33 -0.50 -11.85
C ASP A 122 -10.92 -1.76 -12.53
N SER A 123 -11.52 -2.63 -11.73
CA SER A 123 -12.06 -3.92 -12.11
C SER A 123 -13.60 -3.91 -12.28
N ILE A 124 -14.24 -2.74 -12.19
CA ILE A 124 -15.66 -2.54 -12.52
C ILE A 124 -16.08 -3.21 -13.85
N PRO A 125 -15.27 -3.20 -14.94
CA PRO A 125 -15.60 -3.87 -16.20
C PRO A 125 -15.80 -5.39 -16.08
N TYR A 126 -15.32 -6.02 -15.01
CA TYR A 126 -15.45 -7.45 -14.76
C TYR A 126 -16.66 -7.82 -13.88
N PHE A 127 -17.34 -6.83 -13.29
CA PHE A 127 -18.52 -7.08 -12.46
C PHE A 127 -19.75 -7.50 -13.30
N PRO A 128 -20.76 -8.12 -12.66
CA PRO A 128 -22.06 -8.36 -13.29
C PRO A 128 -22.66 -7.09 -13.89
N THR A 129 -23.46 -7.23 -14.94
CA THR A 129 -23.98 -6.11 -15.75
C THR A 129 -24.62 -5.01 -14.91
N GLU A 130 -25.48 -5.38 -13.95
CA GLU A 130 -26.19 -4.41 -13.13
C GLU A 130 -25.26 -3.64 -12.19
N VAL A 131 -24.40 -4.36 -11.46
CA VAL A 131 -23.41 -3.75 -10.54
C VAL A 131 -22.47 -2.82 -11.31
N LYS A 132 -22.00 -3.27 -12.49
CA LYS A 132 -21.15 -2.48 -13.37
C LYS A 132 -21.85 -1.20 -13.82
N LYS A 133 -23.10 -1.30 -14.28
CA LYS A 133 -23.88 -0.15 -14.72
C LYS A 133 -24.04 0.87 -13.58
N ASN A 134 -24.47 0.41 -12.40
CA ASN A 134 -24.65 1.27 -11.23
C ASN A 134 -23.35 1.97 -10.85
N CYS A 135 -22.23 1.23 -10.74
CA CYS A 135 -20.92 1.83 -10.45
C CYS A 135 -20.54 2.91 -11.47
N LEU A 136 -20.74 2.66 -12.78
CA LEU A 136 -20.39 3.63 -13.82
C LEU A 136 -21.28 4.87 -13.77
N GLU A 137 -22.59 4.70 -13.60
CA GLU A 137 -23.55 5.80 -13.50
C GLU A 137 -23.30 6.66 -12.25
N GLU A 138 -23.03 6.04 -11.11
CA GLU A 138 -22.73 6.72 -9.85
C GLU A 138 -21.42 7.50 -9.92
N ILE A 139 -20.37 6.92 -10.52
CA ILE A 139 -19.08 7.61 -10.71
C ILE A 139 -19.23 8.77 -11.70
N CYS A 140 -19.99 8.61 -12.78
CA CYS A 140 -20.25 9.68 -13.76
C CYS A 140 -21.12 10.82 -13.19
N SER A 141 -22.10 10.48 -12.34
CA SER A 141 -23.06 11.42 -11.77
C SER A 141 -22.57 12.08 -10.48
N ALA A 142 -21.38 11.72 -9.99
CA ALA A 142 -20.77 12.31 -8.81
C ALA A 142 -20.52 13.82 -9.01
N THR A 143 -21.42 14.64 -8.47
CA THR A 143 -21.35 16.11 -8.51
C THR A 143 -20.65 16.70 -7.29
N LYS A 144 -20.60 15.95 -6.19
CA LYS A 144 -19.91 16.38 -4.96
C LYS A 144 -18.41 16.16 -5.11
N SER A 145 -17.66 17.23 -4.89
CA SER A 145 -16.20 17.19 -4.86
C SER A 145 -15.72 16.33 -3.69
N ALA A 146 -14.71 15.49 -3.94
CA ALA A 146 -14.09 14.68 -2.90
C ALA A 146 -13.39 15.56 -1.84
N GLU A 147 -13.05 16.80 -2.20
CA GLU A 147 -12.43 17.80 -1.33
C GLU A 147 -13.39 18.37 -0.27
N THR A 148 -14.71 18.17 -0.40
CA THR A 148 -15.71 18.60 0.62
C THR A 148 -16.05 17.51 1.64
N ALA A 149 -15.44 16.33 1.52
CA ALA A 149 -15.70 15.20 2.41
C ALA A 149 -15.16 15.44 3.83
N ILE A 150 -16.01 15.20 4.84
CA ILE A 150 -15.69 15.45 6.26
C ILE A 150 -14.87 14.27 6.83
N ASN A 151 -15.17 13.06 6.39
CA ASN A 151 -14.51 11.83 6.82
C ASN A 151 -14.24 10.91 5.62
N PHE A 152 -13.64 9.75 5.89
CA PHE A 152 -13.28 8.78 4.86
C PHE A 152 -14.51 8.13 4.22
N ASP A 153 -15.62 8.04 4.96
CA ASP A 153 -16.86 7.52 4.44
C ASP A 153 -17.45 8.43 3.37
N ASP A 154 -17.62 9.71 3.68
CA ASP A 154 -18.07 10.74 2.74
C ASP A 154 -17.15 10.82 1.53
N PHE A 155 -15.83 10.71 1.75
CA PHE A 155 -14.86 10.76 0.67
C PHE A 155 -15.08 9.62 -0.32
N THR A 156 -15.24 8.39 0.19
CA THR A 156 -15.41 7.21 -0.67
C THR A 156 -16.76 7.22 -1.36
N LEU A 157 -17.82 7.68 -0.69
CA LEU A 157 -19.13 7.86 -1.29
C LEU A 157 -19.09 8.90 -2.43
N ASN A 158 -18.50 10.07 -2.20
CA ASN A 158 -18.38 11.14 -3.20
C ASN A 158 -17.47 10.75 -4.37
N THR A 159 -16.51 9.85 -4.16
CA THR A 159 -15.54 9.45 -5.21
C THR A 159 -16.01 8.26 -6.03
N PHE A 160 -16.63 7.26 -5.39
CA PHE A 160 -16.90 5.95 -5.99
C PHE A 160 -18.37 5.59 -6.10
N GLY A 161 -19.25 6.36 -5.46
CA GLY A 161 -20.66 6.04 -5.40
C GLY A 161 -21.02 4.98 -4.36
N PRO A 162 -22.32 4.86 -4.02
CA PRO A 162 -22.80 3.95 -3.00
C PRO A 162 -22.59 2.47 -3.34
N THR A 163 -22.68 2.07 -4.61
CA THR A 163 -22.57 0.65 -5.00
C THR A 163 -21.17 0.12 -4.74
N LEU A 164 -20.13 0.78 -5.28
CA LEU A 164 -18.75 0.33 -5.07
C LEU A 164 -18.33 0.48 -3.60
N GLN A 165 -18.85 1.51 -2.92
CA GLN A 165 -18.61 1.70 -1.50
C GLN A 165 -19.14 0.51 -0.68
N ALA A 166 -20.38 0.10 -0.93
CA ALA A 166 -21.04 -0.99 -0.20
C ALA A 166 -20.41 -2.36 -0.46
N ILE A 167 -20.10 -2.68 -1.72
CA ILE A 167 -19.64 -4.03 -2.08
C ILE A 167 -18.16 -4.29 -1.78
N PHE A 168 -17.34 -3.25 -1.68
CA PHE A 168 -15.90 -3.41 -1.48
C PHE A 168 -15.30 -2.40 -0.51
N ILE A 169 -15.42 -1.09 -0.78
CA ILE A 169 -14.57 -0.10 -0.10
C ILE A 169 -14.83 -0.08 1.41
N ARG A 170 -16.09 0.03 1.85
CA ARG A 170 -16.45 0.04 3.27
C ARG A 170 -16.10 -1.29 3.96
N PRO A 171 -16.61 -2.46 3.54
CA PRO A 171 -16.33 -3.71 4.26
C PRO A 171 -14.84 -4.07 4.27
N TYR A 172 -14.09 -3.76 3.21
CA TYR A 172 -12.64 -3.97 3.18
C TYR A 172 -11.92 -3.07 4.19
N ASN A 173 -12.21 -1.76 4.17
CA ASN A 173 -11.51 -0.82 5.04
C ASN A 173 -11.87 -0.98 6.51
N GLU A 174 -13.14 -1.22 6.86
CA GLU A 174 -13.53 -1.50 8.26
C GLU A 174 -12.88 -2.78 8.77
N LYS A 175 -12.71 -3.79 7.91
CA LYS A 175 -11.99 -5.02 8.27
C LYS A 175 -10.50 -4.77 8.51
N VAL A 176 -9.87 -3.93 7.70
CA VAL A 176 -8.43 -3.62 7.83
C VAL A 176 -8.17 -2.70 9.01
N TRP A 177 -8.96 -1.64 9.16
CA TRP A 177 -8.75 -0.60 10.16
C TRP A 177 -9.43 -0.89 11.48
N THR A 178 -10.39 -1.82 11.52
CA THR A 178 -11.20 -2.17 12.71
C THR A 178 -11.98 -0.99 13.30
N VAL A 179 -12.22 0.05 12.49
CA VAL A 179 -12.86 1.31 12.86
C VAL A 179 -13.84 1.74 11.75
N PRO A 180 -15.02 2.29 12.08
CA PRO A 180 -15.94 2.84 11.09
C PRO A 180 -15.30 3.95 10.25
N LEU A 181 -15.58 3.97 8.95
CA LEU A 181 -15.00 4.98 8.03
C LEU A 181 -15.40 6.41 8.40
N SER A 182 -16.57 6.59 9.03
CA SER A 182 -17.07 7.89 9.49
C SER A 182 -16.22 8.51 10.60
N GLU A 183 -15.42 7.70 11.31
CA GLU A 183 -14.52 8.14 12.37
C GLU A 183 -13.09 8.42 11.87
N MET A 184 -12.81 8.13 10.59
CA MET A 184 -11.51 8.35 9.98
C MET A 184 -11.50 9.65 9.17
N ASN A 185 -10.47 10.49 9.32
CA ASN A 185 -10.32 11.65 8.44
C ASN A 185 -9.94 11.22 7.00
N SER A 186 -10.12 12.12 6.02
CA SER A 186 -9.88 11.84 4.59
C SER A 186 -8.54 12.35 4.05
N ILE A 187 -7.73 13.05 4.86
CA ILE A 187 -6.54 13.80 4.40
C ILE A 187 -5.45 12.86 3.83
N TRP A 188 -5.30 11.67 4.42
CA TRP A 188 -4.29 10.69 4.03
C TRP A 188 -4.63 9.94 2.73
N VAL A 189 -5.87 10.05 2.24
CA VAL A 189 -6.41 9.21 1.17
C VAL A 189 -5.81 9.57 -0.20
N LYS A 190 -5.45 10.85 -0.41
CA LYS A 190 -4.94 11.38 -1.69
C LYS A 190 -3.78 10.58 -2.29
N ASN A 191 -2.95 9.96 -1.46
CA ASN A 191 -1.77 9.20 -1.87
C ASN A 191 -1.90 7.67 -1.65
N ARG A 192 -3.06 7.18 -1.21
CA ARG A 192 -3.24 5.78 -0.79
C ARG A 192 -4.32 5.04 -1.54
N ILE A 193 -5.35 5.73 -2.02
CA ILE A 193 -6.45 5.10 -2.78
C ILE A 193 -6.32 5.48 -4.25
N PRO A 194 -6.06 4.51 -5.14
CA PRO A 194 -6.02 4.77 -6.57
C PRO A 194 -7.36 5.36 -7.03
N ARG A 195 -7.31 6.50 -7.72
CA ARG A 195 -8.50 7.06 -8.37
C ARG A 195 -8.73 6.32 -9.67
N THR A 196 -9.98 6.01 -9.94
CA THR A 196 -10.35 5.39 -11.21
C THR A 196 -10.57 6.46 -12.28
N ASN A 197 -10.03 6.25 -13.47
CA ASN A 197 -10.31 7.09 -14.62
C ASN A 197 -11.44 6.46 -15.46
N ILE A 198 -12.55 7.19 -15.64
CA ILE A 198 -13.70 6.72 -16.42
C ILE A 198 -13.33 6.37 -17.86
N GLY A 199 -12.41 7.13 -18.48
CA GLY A 199 -11.91 6.85 -19.82
C GLY A 199 -11.18 5.51 -19.90
N ASP A 200 -10.44 5.15 -18.85
CA ASP A 200 -9.74 3.86 -18.79
C ASP A 200 -10.68 2.70 -18.50
N LEU A 201 -11.70 2.91 -17.65
CA LEU A 201 -12.78 1.93 -17.45
C LEU A 201 -13.50 1.63 -18.76
N THR A 202 -13.90 2.69 -19.47
CA THR A 202 -14.64 2.59 -20.73
C THR A 202 -13.82 1.86 -21.79
N ARG A 203 -12.51 2.10 -21.85
CA ARG A 203 -11.59 1.41 -22.76
C ARG A 203 -11.45 -0.09 -22.46
N ARG A 204 -11.58 -0.48 -21.19
CA ARG A 204 -11.52 -1.87 -20.72
C ARG A 204 -12.86 -2.61 -20.87
N LEU A 205 -13.95 -1.90 -21.16
CA LEU A 205 -15.21 -2.55 -21.48
C LEU A 205 -15.05 -3.38 -22.78
N PRO A 206 -15.56 -4.62 -22.81
CA PRO A 206 -15.55 -5.40 -24.05
C PRO A 206 -16.41 -4.71 -25.10
N THR A 207 -15.82 -4.28 -26.21
CA THR A 207 -16.59 -3.96 -27.43
C THR A 207 -17.14 -5.26 -28.01
N GLU A 208 -18.42 -5.27 -28.41
CA GLU A 208 -19.12 -6.46 -28.91
C GLU A 208 -18.39 -7.18 -30.07
N SER A 209 -17.48 -6.49 -30.76
CA SER A 209 -16.65 -7.03 -31.85
C SER A 209 -15.46 -7.92 -31.41
N ARG A 210 -15.06 -7.93 -30.13
CA ARG A 210 -13.81 -8.60 -29.67
C ARG A 210 -13.97 -10.01 -29.08
N ARG A 211 -15.11 -10.68 -29.26
CA ARG A 211 -15.34 -12.05 -28.72
C ARG A 211 -14.57 -13.15 -29.45
N ALA A 212 -13.84 -12.87 -30.52
CA ALA A 212 -13.02 -13.86 -31.23
C ALA A 212 -11.53 -13.48 -31.16
N GLY A 213 -10.77 -14.12 -30.28
CA GLY A 213 -9.30 -14.18 -30.39
C GLY A 213 -8.51 -13.94 -29.10
N GLY A 214 -8.04 -15.03 -28.49
CA GLY A 214 -6.78 -15.12 -27.73
C GLY A 214 -6.68 -14.36 -26.40
N ARG A 215 -6.54 -15.12 -25.30
CA ARG A 215 -6.05 -14.58 -24.01
C ARG A 215 -4.69 -13.91 -24.21
N ARG A 216 -4.65 -12.58 -24.16
CA ARG A 216 -3.41 -11.83 -23.88
C ARG A 216 -3.35 -11.58 -22.38
N GLU A 217 -2.28 -12.01 -21.74
CA GLU A 217 -1.87 -11.48 -20.45
C GLU A 217 -1.63 -9.98 -20.62
N GLN A 218 -2.52 -9.16 -20.06
CA GLN A 218 -2.33 -7.72 -20.02
C GLN A 218 -1.46 -7.39 -18.81
N LYS A 219 -0.21 -6.98 -19.09
CA LYS A 219 0.61 -6.23 -18.14
C LYS A 219 -0.10 -4.92 -17.82
N ILE A 220 -0.67 -4.83 -16.62
CA ILE A 220 -1.11 -3.56 -16.05
C ILE A 220 0.18 -2.86 -15.59
N SER A 221 0.60 -1.82 -16.32
CA SER A 221 1.62 -0.89 -15.84
C SER A 221 1.02 -0.11 -14.68
N VAL A 222 1.47 -0.42 -13.48
CA VAL A 222 1.24 0.44 -12.31
C VAL A 222 2.43 1.39 -12.29
N ASP A 223 2.23 2.62 -12.76
CA ASP A 223 3.20 3.68 -12.49
C ASP A 223 3.24 3.89 -10.97
N VAL A 224 4.43 3.70 -10.40
CA VAL A 224 4.77 3.93 -8.98
C VAL A 224 5.40 5.30 -8.85
#